data_AF-A0A354WQE5-F1
#
_entry.id   AF-A0A354WQE5-F1
#
_cell.length_a   1.000
_cell.length_b   1.000
_cell.length_c   1.000
_cell.angle_alpha   90.00
_cell.angle_beta   90.00
_cell.angle_gamma   90.00
#
_symmetry.space_group_name_H-M   'P 1'
#
loop_
_entity.id
_entity.type
_entity.pdbx_description
1 polymer ?
#
loop_
_entity_poly.entity_id
_entity_poly.type
_entity_poly.pdbx_seq_one_letter_code
_entity_poly.pdbx_strand_id
1 'polypeptide(L)'
;MEKLKTATGKEFNCDYFNPFPQVGQINTRILGESLATIATVFANPAETVQMWWEGQYAAQYTKIIAIVPETGAVRVVLGKE
;
A
#
# COMPACT_ATOMS: atom_id res chain seq x y z
N MET A 1 7.58 -14.43 4.48
CA MET A 1 7.07 -13.41 3.55
C MET A 1 6.64 -12.24 4.40
N GLU A 2 7.21 -11.08 4.12
CA GLU A 2 7.07 -9.91 4.98
C GLU A 2 5.69 -9.27 4.82
N LYS A 3 5.16 -8.72 5.92
CA LYS A 3 3.81 -8.19 5.98
C LYS A 3 3.84 -6.67 5.86
N LEU A 4 3.05 -6.14 4.93
CA LEU A 4 2.72 -4.73 4.92
C LEU A 4 1.64 -4.50 5.98
N LYS A 5 1.92 -3.66 6.97
CA LYS A 5 0.97 -3.26 8.00
C LYS A 5 0.44 -1.85 7.73
N THR A 6 -0.86 -1.67 7.84
CA THR A 6 -1.56 -0.37 7.76
C THR A 6 -1.74 0.25 9.14
N ALA A 7 -2.14 1.53 9.20
CA ALA A 7 -2.29 2.30 10.43
C ALA A 7 -3.25 1.66 11.45
N THR A 8 -4.32 1.01 11.01
CA THR A 8 -5.27 0.33 11.92
C THR A 8 -4.84 -1.09 12.28
N GLY A 9 -3.72 -1.56 11.71
CA GLY A 9 -3.14 -2.87 11.99
C GLY A 9 -3.52 -3.99 11.04
N LYS A 10 -4.18 -3.70 9.90
CA LYS A 10 -4.39 -4.72 8.85
C LYS A 10 -3.05 -5.10 8.22
N GLU A 11 -2.89 -6.39 7.95
CA GLU A 11 -1.66 -6.97 7.43
C GLU A 11 -1.89 -7.65 6.08
N PHE A 12 -0.99 -7.40 5.14
CA PHE A 12 -1.04 -7.95 3.79
C PHE A 12 0.28 -8.59 3.41
N ASN A 13 0.24 -9.69 2.65
CA ASN A 13 1.45 -10.23 2.04
C ASN A 13 1.98 -9.21 1.03
N CYS A 14 3.22 -8.76 1.19
CA CYS A 14 3.81 -7.73 0.34
C CYS A 14 5.24 -8.13 -0.04
N ASP A 15 5.56 -8.07 -1.34
CA ASP A 15 6.88 -8.39 -1.88
C ASP A 15 7.58 -7.19 -2.54
N TYR A 16 6.90 -6.03 -2.58
CA TYR A 16 7.46 -4.79 -3.08
C TYR A 16 6.87 -3.60 -2.35
N PHE A 17 7.73 -2.77 -1.77
CA PHE A 17 7.37 -1.54 -1.07
C PHE A 17 8.45 -0.49 -1.35
N ASN A 18 8.11 0.52 -2.16
CA ASN A 18 9.04 1.53 -2.61
C ASN A 18 8.49 2.94 -2.42
N PRO A 19 8.75 3.58 -1.27
CA PRO A 19 8.50 5.00 -1.07
C PRO A 19 9.41 5.81 -2.00
N PHE A 20 8.80 6.60 -2.88
CA PHE A 20 9.51 7.45 -3.83
C PHE A 20 9.22 8.93 -3.54
N PRO A 21 9.85 9.51 -2.50
CA PRO A 21 9.50 10.83 -1.97
C PRO A 21 9.74 11.97 -2.96
N GLN A 22 10.64 11.78 -3.92
CA GLN A 22 10.98 12.77 -4.96
C GLN A 22 9.77 13.18 -5.81
N VAL A 23 8.82 12.27 -6.01
CA VAL A 23 7.56 12.52 -6.73
C VAL A 23 6.34 12.46 -5.81
N GLY A 24 6.58 12.33 -4.50
CA GLY A 24 5.52 12.22 -3.50
C GLY A 24 4.66 10.97 -3.68
N GLN A 25 5.22 9.83 -4.11
CA GLN A 25 4.45 8.60 -4.29
C GLN A 25 5.05 7.42 -3.54
N ILE A 26 4.25 6.38 -3.34
CA ILE A 26 4.69 5.07 -2.91
C ILE A 26 4.06 4.02 -3.81
N ASN A 27 4.87 3.06 -4.24
CA ASN A 27 4.43 1.92 -5.03
C ASN A 27 4.53 0.67 -4.17
N THR A 28 3.44 -0.08 -4.05
CA THR A 28 3.40 -1.33 -3.29
C THR A 28 2.81 -2.45 -4.14
N ARG A 29 3.24 -3.69 -3.89
CA ARG A 29 2.67 -4.89 -4.52
C ARG A 29 2.21 -5.87 -3.45
N ILE A 30 0.92 -6.17 -3.48
CA ILE A 30 0.25 -7.00 -2.49
C ILE A 30 -0.17 -8.31 -3.11
N LEU A 31 0.14 -9.42 -2.43
CA LEU A 31 -0.02 -10.78 -2.95
C LEU A 31 -1.24 -11.48 -2.39
N GLY A 32 -1.94 -12.21 -3.26
CA GLY A 32 -2.97 -13.18 -2.86
C GLY A 32 -4.25 -12.59 -2.28
N GLU A 33 -4.42 -11.27 -2.30
CA GLU A 33 -5.62 -10.58 -1.81
C GLU A 33 -6.51 -10.13 -2.98
N SER A 34 -7.82 -10.05 -2.76
CA SER A 34 -8.76 -9.66 -3.80
C SER A 34 -8.63 -8.17 -4.15
N LEU A 35 -8.85 -7.82 -5.43
CA LEU A 35 -8.87 -6.43 -5.88
C LEU A 35 -9.88 -5.59 -5.08
N ALA A 36 -11.04 -6.15 -4.74
CA ALA A 36 -12.07 -5.45 -3.97
C ALA A 36 -11.62 -5.13 -2.54
N THR A 37 -10.97 -6.08 -1.85
CA THR A 37 -10.40 -5.85 -0.53
C THR A 37 -9.33 -4.76 -0.59
N ILE A 38 -8.39 -4.86 -1.54
CA ILE A 38 -7.32 -3.88 -1.71
C ILE A 38 -7.87 -2.49 -2.01
N ALA A 39 -8.81 -2.38 -2.95
CA ALA A 39 -9.46 -1.11 -3.26
C ALA A 39 -10.16 -0.51 -2.04
N THR A 40 -10.85 -1.32 -1.24
CA THR A 40 -11.56 -0.85 -0.04
C THR A 40 -10.60 -0.34 1.02
N VAL A 41 -9.51 -1.08 1.29
CA VAL A 41 -8.56 -0.73 2.36
C VAL A 41 -7.69 0.45 1.95
N PHE A 42 -7.10 0.41 0.75
CA PHE A 42 -6.15 1.41 0.30
C PHE A 42 -6.82 2.72 -0.18
N ALA A 43 -8.16 2.73 -0.32
CA ALA A 43 -8.95 3.94 -0.48
C ALA A 43 -9.31 4.65 0.82
N ASN A 44 -9.03 4.05 1.97
CA ASN A 44 -9.29 4.68 3.25
C ASN A 44 -8.02 5.39 3.75
N PRO A 45 -7.99 6.73 3.81
CA PRO A 45 -6.84 7.47 4.34
C PRO A 45 -6.48 7.08 5.78
N ALA A 46 -7.44 6.66 6.59
CA ALA A 46 -7.18 6.21 7.95
C ALA A 46 -6.36 4.90 8.01
N GLU A 47 -6.30 4.14 6.92
CA GLU A 47 -5.45 2.95 6.78
C GLU A 47 -4.06 3.31 6.25
N THR A 48 -4.01 4.22 5.28
CA THR A 48 -2.79 4.53 4.50
C THR A 48 -2.01 5.73 5.03
N VAL A 49 -2.53 6.43 6.04
CA VAL A 49 -1.83 7.53 6.75
C VAL A 49 -0.48 7.07 7.31
N GLN A 50 -0.35 5.79 7.66
CA GLN A 50 0.87 5.16 8.12
C GLN A 50 0.95 3.72 7.62
N MET A 51 2.12 3.32 7.13
CA MET A 51 2.37 1.97 6.65
C MET A 51 3.78 1.51 7.04
N TRP A 52 3.92 0.20 7.34
CA TRP A 52 5.18 -0.43 7.71
C TRP A 52 5.43 -1.69 6.89
N TRP A 53 6.67 -1.90 6.46
CA TRP A 53 7.11 -3.11 5.79
C TRP A 53 8.64 -3.26 5.92
N GLU A 54 9.13 -4.43 6.34
CA GLU A 54 10.57 -4.71 6.52
C GLU A 54 11.35 -3.65 7.32
N GLY A 55 10.76 -3.13 8.39
CA GLY A 55 11.36 -2.06 9.20
C GLY A 55 11.35 -0.67 8.53
N GLN A 56 10.91 -0.57 7.28
CA GLN A 56 10.63 0.71 6.64
C GLN A 56 9.29 1.26 7.12
N TYR A 57 9.20 2.58 7.12
CA TYR A 57 8.01 3.33 7.50
C TYR A 57 7.68 4.37 6.42
N ALA A 58 6.41 4.42 6.03
CA ALA A 58 5.88 5.42 5.11
C ALA A 58 4.68 6.11 5.76
N ALA A 59 4.63 7.43 5.66
CA ALA A 59 3.56 8.23 6.23
C ALA A 59 2.98 9.21 5.21
N GLN A 60 1.70 9.54 5.42
CA GLN A 60 0.95 10.55 4.67
C GLN A 60 0.78 10.23 3.19
N TYR A 61 0.81 8.96 2.80
CA TYR A 61 0.49 8.52 1.44
C TYR A 61 -0.99 8.16 1.35
N THR A 62 -1.87 9.15 1.48
CA THR A 62 -3.32 8.97 1.65
C THR A 62 -4.12 9.08 0.36
N LYS A 63 -3.54 9.66 -0.69
CA LYS A 63 -4.22 9.86 -1.98
C LYS A 63 -4.05 8.65 -2.88
N ILE A 64 -5.13 8.02 -3.33
CA ILE A 64 -5.01 7.00 -4.39
C ILE A 64 -4.58 7.66 -5.70
N ILE A 65 -3.55 7.09 -6.33
CA ILE A 65 -3.17 7.40 -7.72
C ILE A 65 -3.59 6.26 -8.64
N ALA A 66 -3.30 5.01 -8.27
CA ALA A 66 -3.67 3.86 -9.09
C ALA A 66 -3.84 2.58 -8.25
N ILE A 67 -4.73 1.70 -8.71
CA ILE A 67 -4.84 0.32 -8.24
C ILE A 67 -4.89 -0.55 -9.50
N VAL A 68 -3.90 -1.41 -9.68
CA VAL A 68 -3.69 -2.17 -10.91
C VAL A 68 -3.68 -3.67 -10.57
N PRO A 69 -4.64 -4.47 -11.07
CA PRO A 69 -4.61 -5.91 -10.88
C PRO A 69 -3.49 -6.54 -11.71
N GLU A 70 -2.82 -7.54 -11.13
CA GLU A 70 -1.81 -8.37 -11.76
C GLU A 70 -2.15 -9.85 -11.53
N THR A 71 -1.48 -10.76 -12.24
CA THR A 71 -1.63 -12.20 -11.97
C THR A 71 -1.14 -12.55 -10.56
N GLY A 72 -2.08 -12.83 -9.66
CA GLY A 72 -1.80 -13.22 -8.27
C GLY A 72 -1.44 -12.07 -7.32
N ALA A 73 -1.55 -10.83 -7.78
CA ALA A 73 -1.18 -9.64 -7.00
C ALA A 73 -1.99 -8.41 -7.37
N VAL A 74 -1.92 -7.36 -6.55
CA VAL A 74 -2.44 -6.03 -6.85
C VAL A 74 -1.34 -5.01 -6.57
N ARG A 75 -1.06 -4.16 -7.56
CA ARG A 75 -0.17 -3.01 -7.39
C ARG A 75 -0.98 -1.81 -6.94
N VAL A 76 -0.54 -1.16 -5.89
CA VAL A 76 -1.15 0.07 -5.37
C VAL A 76 -0.14 1.20 -5.48
N VAL A 77 -0.59 2.33 -6.02
CA VAL A 77 0.17 3.58 -6.06
C VAL A 77 -0.59 4.62 -5.26
N LEU A 78 0.05 5.12 -4.21
CA LEU A 78 -0.47 6.19 -3.38
C LEU A 78 0.40 7.42 -3.50
N GLY A 79 -0.21 8.60 -3.45
CA GLY A 79 0.44 9.89 -3.43
C GLY A 79 0.39 10.52 -2.04
N LYS A 80 1.31 11.46 -1.78
CA LYS A 80 1.22 12.37 -0.65
C LYS A 80 0.10 13.39 -0.83
N GLU A 81 -0.52 13.76 0.28
CA GLU A 81 -1.28 15.00 0.43
C GLU A 81 -0.40 16.12 1.02
#